data_AF-A0A7M1XL51-F1
#
_entry.id   AF-A0A7M1XL51-F1
#
_cell.length_a   1.000
_cell.length_b   1.000
_cell.length_c   1.000
_cell.angle_alpha   90.00
_cell.angle_beta   90.00
_cell.angle_gamma   90.00
#
_symmetry.space_group_name_H-M   'P 1'
#
loop_
_entity.id
_entity.type
_entity.pdbx_description
1 polymer ?
#
loop_
_entity_poly.entity_id
_entity_poly.type
_entity_poly.pdbx_seq_one_letter_code
_entity_poly.pdbx_strand_id
1 'polypeptide(L)'
;MIVLADTFFTNHTPSKVLLVILTLFLVGSVIGYVLEVLFRRFVSVKKWVNPGFMKGPWLPMYGFGLVGMFFLCYGLTMILPSSIPLYNPTGHLFGKEQVMSATVGDLILILLMTVMMISLEFVAGLIFVKGFKVRLWDYTNMKGNILGIICPLFNLIWFAVAVVYYYGINPFVYEAFLSISNYLFGGAEANNAHFGAVFILGLIYGIFTMDLCVSIGLFAKVGKLAKVSGVVERYEKLREEVKKASEDAKKKFFDKLPEAIKKNVISKENRNSFFEKAYEATRNALLIHPEKKGNEGNYDENGRPKKEE
;
A
#
# COMPACT_ATOMS: atom_id res chain seq x y z
N MET A 1 -22.75 -27.73 2.14
CA MET A 1 -22.94 -26.88 0.94
C MET A 1 -21.67 -26.06 0.61
N ILE A 2 -20.48 -26.68 0.71
CA ILE A 2 -19.20 -26.16 0.13
C ILE A 2 -19.28 -26.07 -1.41
N VAL A 3 -20.30 -26.72 -1.96
CA VAL A 3 -20.55 -26.94 -3.38
C VAL A 3 -20.67 -25.64 -4.17
N LEU A 4 -21.25 -24.54 -3.68
CA LEU A 4 -21.58 -23.37 -4.54
C LEU A 4 -20.38 -22.50 -4.97
N ALA A 5 -19.39 -22.27 -4.09
CA ALA A 5 -18.21 -21.50 -4.46
C ALA A 5 -17.16 -22.36 -5.18
N ASP A 6 -17.04 -23.64 -4.80
CA ASP A 6 -16.18 -24.61 -5.48
C ASP A 6 -16.70 -24.87 -6.90
N THR A 7 -18.03 -25.03 -7.05
CA THR A 7 -18.66 -25.17 -8.38
C THR A 7 -18.45 -23.95 -9.26
N PHE A 8 -18.34 -22.73 -8.73
CA PHE A 8 -18.09 -21.57 -9.60
C PHE A 8 -16.74 -21.70 -10.33
N PHE A 9 -15.65 -21.87 -9.57
CA PHE A 9 -14.32 -21.93 -10.17
C PHE A 9 -14.07 -23.22 -10.95
N THR A 10 -14.76 -24.32 -10.62
CA THR A 10 -14.66 -25.57 -11.39
C THR A 10 -15.55 -25.60 -12.63
N ASN A 11 -16.73 -24.95 -12.59
CA ASN A 11 -17.70 -25.01 -13.69
C ASN A 11 -17.49 -23.89 -14.72
N HIS A 12 -16.77 -22.82 -14.37
CA HIS A 12 -16.44 -21.75 -15.31
C HIS A 12 -15.05 -21.92 -15.90
N THR A 13 -14.94 -21.70 -17.21
CA THR A 13 -13.65 -21.62 -17.91
C THR A 13 -12.75 -20.56 -17.27
N PRO A 14 -11.42 -20.77 -17.17
CA PRO A 14 -10.50 -19.81 -16.57
C PRO A 14 -10.60 -18.38 -17.15
N SER A 15 -10.96 -18.26 -18.43
CA SER A 15 -11.19 -16.97 -19.09
C SER A 15 -12.41 -16.22 -18.54
N LYS A 16 -13.50 -16.92 -18.22
CA LYS A 16 -14.71 -16.33 -17.61
C LYS A 16 -14.39 -15.80 -16.21
N VAL A 17 -13.71 -16.63 -15.42
CA VAL A 17 -13.24 -16.27 -14.08
C VAL A 17 -12.34 -15.03 -14.13
N LEU A 18 -11.39 -14.98 -15.07
CA LEU A 18 -10.51 -13.83 -15.27
C LEU A 18 -11.29 -12.54 -15.56
N LEU A 19 -12.29 -12.59 -16.44
CA LEU A 19 -13.10 -11.41 -16.78
C LEU A 19 -13.92 -10.90 -15.58
N VAL A 20 -14.41 -11.80 -14.72
CA VAL A 20 -15.11 -11.42 -13.48
C VAL A 20 -14.14 -10.75 -12.51
N ILE A 21 -12.94 -11.32 -12.32
CA ILE A 21 -11.89 -10.73 -11.47
C ILE A 21 -11.47 -9.35 -11.99
N LEU A 22 -11.29 -9.21 -13.30
CA LEU A 22 -10.95 -7.93 -13.93
C LEU A 22 -12.08 -6.91 -13.71
N THR A 23 -13.34 -7.33 -13.79
CA THR A 23 -14.46 -6.43 -13.50
C THR A 23 -14.47 -6.03 -12.01
N LEU A 24 -14.24 -6.98 -11.10
CA LEU A 24 -14.16 -6.72 -9.67
C LEU A 24 -12.99 -5.77 -9.33
N PHE A 25 -11.83 -5.96 -9.94
CA PHE A 25 -10.67 -5.06 -9.83
C PHE A 25 -11.01 -3.64 -10.25
N LEU A 26 -11.71 -3.48 -11.39
CA LEU A 26 -12.09 -2.18 -11.92
C LEU A 26 -13.08 -1.49 -10.98
N VAL A 27 -14.10 -2.21 -10.50
CA VAL A 27 -15.08 -1.71 -9.52
C VAL A 27 -14.36 -1.26 -8.24
N GLY A 28 -13.46 -2.07 -7.70
CA GLY A 28 -12.65 -1.71 -6.53
C GLY A 28 -11.78 -0.47 -6.76
N SER A 29 -11.20 -0.34 -7.96
CA SER A 29 -10.37 0.81 -8.33
C SER A 29 -11.18 2.11 -8.43
N VAL A 30 -12.41 2.04 -8.97
CA VAL A 30 -13.30 3.19 -9.11
C VAL A 30 -13.90 3.59 -7.75
N ILE A 31 -14.36 2.61 -6.95
CA ILE A 31 -14.86 2.86 -5.60
C ILE A 31 -13.77 3.48 -4.73
N GLY A 32 -12.54 2.95 -4.80
CA GLY A 32 -11.39 3.51 -4.11
C GLY A 32 -11.10 4.95 -4.51
N TYR A 33 -11.16 5.25 -5.82
CA TYR A 33 -11.05 6.62 -6.32
C TYR A 33 -12.10 7.54 -5.73
N VAL A 34 -13.37 7.14 -5.76
CA VAL A 34 -14.48 7.93 -5.23
C VAL A 34 -14.31 8.16 -3.72
N LEU A 35 -14.01 7.12 -2.94
CA LEU A 35 -13.78 7.23 -1.50
C LEU A 35 -12.68 8.23 -1.17
N GLU A 36 -11.56 8.17 -1.89
CA GLU A 36 -10.41 9.03 -1.65
C GLU A 36 -10.66 10.49 -2.09
N VAL A 37 -11.38 10.71 -3.20
CA VAL A 37 -11.85 12.05 -3.60
C VAL A 37 -12.77 12.64 -2.54
N LEU A 38 -13.74 11.87 -2.03
CA LEU A 38 -14.66 12.31 -1.00
C LEU A 38 -13.93 12.58 0.33
N PHE A 39 -13.00 11.72 0.73
CA PHE A 39 -12.16 11.91 1.90
C PHE A 39 -11.36 13.22 1.82
N ARG A 40 -10.73 13.50 0.67
CA ARG A 40 -10.00 14.76 0.46
C ARG A 40 -10.91 15.98 0.47
N ARG A 41 -12.13 15.84 -0.05
CA ARG A 41 -13.12 16.92 -0.08
C ARG A 41 -13.72 17.22 1.29
N PHE A 42 -14.01 16.21 2.11
CA PHE A 42 -14.74 16.44 3.36
C PHE A 42 -13.83 16.48 4.60
N VAL A 43 -12.73 15.74 4.59
CA VAL A 43 -11.89 15.55 5.79
C VAL A 43 -10.54 16.25 5.66
N SER A 44 -9.81 16.03 4.57
CA SER A 44 -8.39 16.42 4.50
C SER A 44 -8.14 17.84 3.94
N VAL A 45 -8.33 18.05 2.64
CA VAL A 45 -7.86 19.26 1.92
C VAL A 45 -8.99 20.26 1.65
N LYS A 46 -10.24 19.80 1.77
CA LYS A 46 -11.47 20.57 1.45
C LYS A 46 -11.53 21.08 0.01
N LYS A 47 -10.71 20.52 -0.89
CA LYS A 47 -10.64 20.85 -2.32
C LYS A 47 -10.81 19.60 -3.16
N TRP A 48 -11.33 19.79 -4.37
CA TRP A 48 -11.38 18.75 -5.39
C TRP A 48 -9.98 18.55 -5.94
N VAL A 49 -9.31 17.48 -5.49
CA VAL A 49 -7.96 17.14 -5.89
C VAL A 49 -7.98 15.69 -6.33
N ASN A 50 -7.42 15.41 -7.51
CA ASN A 50 -7.21 14.05 -7.96
C ASN A 50 -6.26 13.35 -6.97
N PRO A 51 -6.69 12.27 -6.31
CA PRO A 51 -5.87 11.61 -5.31
C PRO A 51 -4.82 10.65 -5.87
N GLY A 52 -5.03 10.18 -7.10
CA GLY A 52 -4.21 9.16 -7.73
C GLY A 52 -3.10 9.73 -8.60
N PHE A 53 -2.22 8.84 -9.05
CA PHE A 53 -1.23 9.18 -10.06
C PHE A 53 -1.82 9.16 -11.49
N MET A 54 -2.89 8.41 -11.70
CA MET A 54 -3.62 8.31 -12.97
C MET A 54 -4.59 9.48 -13.12
N LYS A 55 -4.93 9.87 -14.36
CA LYS A 55 -5.83 11.01 -14.60
C LYS A 55 -7.30 10.63 -14.48
N GLY A 56 -7.65 9.41 -14.85
CA GLY A 56 -9.01 8.91 -14.80
C GLY A 56 -9.42 8.46 -13.40
N PRO A 57 -10.70 8.06 -13.25
CA PRO A 57 -11.33 7.75 -11.97
C PRO A 57 -10.96 6.35 -11.45
N TRP A 58 -9.67 6.06 -11.34
CA TRP A 58 -9.18 4.75 -10.93
C TRP A 58 -7.98 4.88 -9.99
N LEU A 59 -8.06 4.20 -8.85
CA LEU A 59 -6.91 3.91 -8.00
C LEU A 59 -6.62 2.41 -8.03
N PRO A 60 -5.66 1.94 -8.86
CA PRO A 60 -5.33 0.53 -8.98
C PRO A 60 -5.01 -0.16 -7.65
N MET A 61 -4.42 0.56 -6.69
CA MET A 61 -4.10 0.02 -5.36
C MET A 61 -5.33 -0.51 -4.62
N TYR A 62 -6.47 0.16 -4.75
CA TYR A 62 -7.72 -0.27 -4.13
C TYR A 62 -8.30 -1.49 -4.86
N GLY A 63 -8.18 -1.55 -6.19
CA GLY A 63 -8.52 -2.74 -6.97
C GLY A 63 -7.70 -3.96 -6.54
N PHE A 64 -6.38 -3.81 -6.41
CA PHE A 64 -5.49 -4.87 -5.92
C PHE A 64 -5.81 -5.29 -4.48
N GLY A 65 -6.10 -4.32 -3.59
CA GLY A 65 -6.51 -4.60 -2.22
C GLY A 65 -7.81 -5.40 -2.16
N LEU A 66 -8.85 -4.97 -2.89
CA LEU A 66 -10.14 -5.65 -2.93
C LEU A 66 -10.01 -7.09 -3.44
N VAL A 67 -9.36 -7.27 -4.59
CA VAL A 67 -9.17 -8.60 -5.21
C VAL A 67 -8.30 -9.49 -4.33
N GLY A 68 -7.23 -8.95 -3.75
CA GLY A 68 -6.34 -9.69 -2.88
C GLY A 68 -7.01 -10.17 -1.60
N MET A 69 -7.76 -9.31 -0.92
CA MET A 69 -8.53 -9.70 0.27
C MET A 69 -9.65 -10.70 -0.08
N PHE A 70 -10.31 -10.55 -1.24
CA PHE A 70 -11.28 -11.53 -1.73
C PHE A 70 -10.65 -12.92 -1.92
N PHE A 71 -9.49 -13.01 -2.58
CA PHE A 71 -8.80 -14.29 -2.78
C PHE A 71 -8.23 -14.89 -1.51
N LEU A 72 -7.74 -14.07 -0.58
CA LEU A 72 -7.31 -14.56 0.74
C LEU A 72 -8.49 -15.19 1.49
N CYS A 73 -9.66 -14.55 1.45
CA CYS A 73 -10.86 -15.09 2.08
C CYS A 73 -11.32 -16.38 1.39
N TYR A 74 -11.41 -16.38 0.05
CA TYR A 74 -11.79 -17.55 -0.74
C TYR A 74 -10.83 -18.74 -0.53
N GLY A 75 -9.52 -18.52 -0.74
CA GLY A 75 -8.50 -19.55 -0.65
C GLY A 75 -8.39 -20.15 0.76
N LEU A 76 -8.48 -19.32 1.79
CA LEU A 76 -8.43 -19.82 3.16
C LEU A 76 -9.69 -20.61 3.54
N THR A 77 -10.87 -20.24 3.01
CA THR A 77 -12.11 -21.02 3.20
C THR A 77 -12.03 -22.42 2.57
N MET A 78 -11.20 -22.59 1.54
CA MET A 78 -10.91 -23.88 0.91
C MET A 78 -9.84 -24.69 1.67
N ILE A 79 -8.85 -24.03 2.26
CA ILE A 79 -7.73 -24.69 2.96
C ILE A 79 -8.10 -25.06 4.41
N LEU A 80 -8.89 -24.23 5.10
CA LEU A 80 -9.21 -24.46 6.51
C LEU A 80 -10.15 -25.65 6.69
N PRO A 81 -9.83 -26.57 7.63
CA PRO A 81 -10.70 -27.69 7.95
C PRO A 81 -12.02 -27.18 8.53
N SER A 82 -13.12 -27.88 8.21
CA SER A 82 -14.48 -27.54 8.66
C SER A 82 -14.65 -27.49 10.19
N SER A 83 -13.64 -27.90 10.96
CA SER A 83 -13.58 -27.84 12.42
C SER A 83 -13.29 -26.44 12.97
N ILE A 84 -12.76 -25.52 12.16
CA ILE A 84 -12.54 -24.12 12.54
C ILE A 84 -13.73 -23.31 12.01
N PRO A 85 -14.66 -22.85 12.88
CA PRO A 85 -15.76 -22.00 12.43
C PRO A 85 -15.19 -20.65 12.01
N LEU A 86 -15.57 -20.16 10.83
CA LEU A 86 -15.29 -18.80 10.41
C LEU A 86 -16.55 -17.96 10.60
N TYR A 87 -16.36 -16.69 10.97
CA TYR A 87 -17.50 -15.79 11.07
C TYR A 87 -18.15 -15.58 9.70
N ASN A 88 -19.46 -15.82 9.64
CA ASN A 88 -20.27 -15.68 8.44
C ASN A 88 -21.51 -14.82 8.76
N PRO A 89 -21.47 -13.50 8.49
CA PRO A 89 -22.55 -12.58 8.86
C PRO A 89 -23.82 -12.77 8.02
N THR A 90 -23.70 -13.29 6.79
CA THR A 90 -24.84 -13.45 5.88
C THR A 90 -25.34 -14.88 5.78
N GLY A 91 -24.80 -15.82 6.56
CA GLY A 91 -25.16 -17.23 6.52
C GLY A 91 -24.72 -17.96 5.23
N HIS A 92 -24.15 -17.26 4.25
CA HIS A 92 -23.80 -17.82 2.94
C HIS A 92 -22.41 -17.40 2.42
N LEU A 93 -21.44 -17.09 3.29
CA LEU A 93 -20.05 -16.90 2.86
C LEU A 93 -19.56 -18.13 2.08
N PHE A 94 -19.34 -17.96 0.77
CA PHE A 94 -18.93 -19.03 -0.14
C PHE A 94 -19.84 -20.27 -0.11
N GLY A 95 -21.12 -20.10 0.23
CA GLY A 95 -22.11 -21.19 0.30
C GLY A 95 -22.08 -22.04 1.59
N LYS A 96 -21.19 -21.77 2.55
CA LYS A 96 -21.17 -22.52 3.83
C LYS A 96 -22.10 -21.87 4.87
N GLU A 97 -23.21 -22.53 5.19
CA GLU A 97 -24.01 -22.19 6.38
C GLU A 97 -23.17 -22.47 7.65
N GLN A 98 -22.81 -21.43 8.38
CA GLN A 98 -22.04 -21.55 9.64
C GLN A 98 -22.61 -20.63 10.72
N VAL A 99 -22.37 -21.01 11.98
CA VAL A 99 -22.83 -20.29 13.17
C VAL A 99 -22.08 -18.96 13.30
N MET A 100 -22.84 -17.89 13.55
CA MET A 100 -22.31 -16.54 13.72
C MET A 100 -21.59 -16.39 15.09
N SER A 101 -20.27 -16.55 15.12
CA SER A 101 -19.46 -16.12 16.27
C SER A 101 -18.04 -15.78 15.82
N ALA A 102 -17.46 -14.74 16.41
CA ALA A 102 -16.07 -14.38 16.13
C ALA A 102 -15.15 -15.44 16.74
N THR A 103 -14.34 -16.08 15.91
CA THR A 103 -13.43 -17.14 16.33
C THR A 103 -11.96 -16.71 16.22
N VAL A 104 -11.07 -17.49 16.84
CA VAL A 104 -9.62 -17.31 16.69
C VAL A 104 -9.18 -17.49 15.23
N GLY A 105 -9.93 -18.25 14.43
CA GLY A 105 -9.66 -18.43 12.99
C GLY A 105 -9.80 -17.13 12.19
N ASP A 106 -10.76 -16.28 12.56
CA ASP A 106 -10.98 -14.98 11.93
C ASP A 106 -9.77 -14.06 12.10
N LEU A 107 -9.14 -14.10 13.27
CA LEU A 107 -7.95 -13.29 13.55
C LEU A 107 -6.80 -13.63 12.61
N ILE A 108 -6.58 -14.91 12.31
CA ILE A 108 -5.53 -15.33 11.36
C ILE A 108 -5.78 -14.69 10.00
N LEU A 109 -7.03 -14.73 9.51
CA LEU A 109 -7.39 -14.17 8.22
C LEU A 109 -7.23 -12.64 8.20
N ILE A 110 -7.70 -11.95 9.23
CA ILE A 110 -7.58 -10.49 9.36
C ILE A 110 -6.10 -10.08 9.39
N LEU A 111 -5.24 -10.83 10.10
CA LEU A 111 -3.81 -10.57 10.12
C LEU A 111 -3.17 -10.79 8.75
N LEU A 112 -3.53 -11.85 8.03
CA LEU A 112 -3.06 -12.10 6.66
C LEU A 112 -3.48 -10.97 5.69
N MET A 113 -4.74 -10.54 5.77
CA MET A 113 -5.24 -9.39 4.99
C MET A 113 -4.49 -8.11 5.34
N THR A 114 -4.23 -7.87 6.62
CA THR A 114 -3.47 -6.71 7.09
C THR A 114 -2.05 -6.71 6.54
N VAL A 115 -1.34 -7.84 6.62
CA VAL A 115 0.01 -8.00 6.07
C VAL A 115 0.00 -7.78 4.56
N MET A 116 -1.02 -8.29 3.86
CA MET A 116 -1.18 -8.10 2.42
C MET A 116 -1.37 -6.62 2.04
N MET A 117 -2.19 -5.88 2.78
CA MET A 117 -2.40 -4.44 2.56
C MET A 117 -1.13 -3.62 2.84
N ILE A 118 -0.41 -3.92 3.93
CA ILE A 118 0.87 -3.28 4.23
C ILE A 118 1.89 -3.58 3.13
N SER A 119 1.90 -4.81 2.61
CA SER A 119 2.79 -5.23 1.52
C SER A 119 2.47 -4.49 0.22
N LEU A 120 1.19 -4.33 -0.13
CA LEU A 120 0.77 -3.54 -1.28
C LEU A 120 1.20 -2.08 -1.16
N GLU A 121 0.98 -1.45 0.00
CA GLU A 121 1.42 -0.07 0.26
C GLU A 121 2.94 0.06 0.12
N PHE A 122 3.68 -0.88 0.72
CA PHE A 122 5.13 -0.89 0.66
C PHE A 122 5.66 -1.04 -0.77
N VAL A 123 5.14 -2.01 -1.54
CA VAL A 123 5.54 -2.25 -2.93
C VAL A 123 5.19 -1.06 -3.81
N ALA A 124 3.97 -0.52 -3.69
CA ALA A 124 3.56 0.65 -4.45
C ALA A 124 4.43 1.87 -4.12
N GLY A 125 4.65 2.15 -2.83
CA GLY A 125 5.54 3.22 -2.41
C GLY A 125 6.96 3.05 -2.91
N LEU A 126 7.49 1.81 -2.93
CA LEU A 126 8.81 1.52 -3.50
C LEU A 126 8.87 1.82 -5.00
N ILE A 127 7.84 1.48 -5.77
CA ILE A 127 7.77 1.79 -7.20
C ILE A 127 7.82 3.31 -7.41
N PHE A 128 7.08 4.10 -6.63
CA PHE A 128 7.08 5.56 -6.76
C PHE A 128 8.39 6.21 -6.29
N VAL A 129 8.93 5.78 -5.15
CA VAL A 129 10.16 6.33 -4.58
C VAL A 129 11.38 5.93 -5.40
N LYS A 130 11.55 4.65 -5.75
CA LYS A 130 12.73 4.17 -6.49
C LYS A 130 12.59 4.36 -8.00
N GLY A 131 11.40 4.12 -8.56
CA GLY A 131 11.15 4.23 -10.00
C GLY A 131 11.00 5.67 -10.46
N PHE A 132 10.10 6.42 -9.83
CA PHE A 132 9.75 7.78 -10.28
C PHE A 132 10.41 8.90 -9.48
N LYS A 133 11.07 8.60 -8.36
CA LYS A 133 11.61 9.60 -7.41
C LYS A 133 10.57 10.62 -6.92
N VAL A 134 9.31 10.20 -6.88
CA VAL A 134 8.18 11.00 -6.38
C VAL A 134 7.56 10.26 -5.20
N ARG A 135 7.13 11.00 -4.18
CA ARG A 135 6.35 10.46 -3.06
C ARG A 135 4.90 10.87 -3.23
N LEU A 136 4.00 9.89 -3.30
CA LEU A 136 2.56 10.13 -3.28
C LEU A 136 2.04 10.38 -1.85
N TRP A 137 2.70 9.76 -0.86
CA TRP A 137 2.51 9.98 0.57
C TRP A 137 3.88 9.96 1.26
N ASP A 138 3.97 10.63 2.42
CA ASP A 138 5.22 10.72 3.18
C ASP A 138 4.98 10.58 4.69
N TYR A 139 5.51 9.49 5.27
CA TYR A 139 5.46 9.20 6.70
C TYR A 139 6.81 9.40 7.40
N THR A 140 7.76 10.10 6.77
CA THR A 140 9.12 10.31 7.31
C THR A 140 9.14 10.89 8.73
N ASN A 141 8.16 11.75 9.05
CA ASN A 141 8.05 12.40 10.37
C ASN A 141 7.31 11.55 11.41
N MET A 142 6.86 10.34 11.06
CA MET A 142 6.12 9.45 11.94
C MET A 142 7.06 8.46 12.66
N LYS A 143 6.78 8.17 13.94
CA LYS A 143 7.59 7.23 14.73
C LYS A 143 7.49 5.81 14.16
N GLY A 144 8.63 5.15 14.00
CA GLY A 144 8.70 3.76 13.51
C GLY A 144 8.43 3.61 12.01
N ASN A 145 8.49 4.70 11.23
CA ASN A 145 8.35 4.60 9.78
C ASN A 145 9.48 3.79 9.13
N ILE A 146 9.18 3.14 8.01
CA ILE A 146 10.16 2.43 7.18
C ILE A 146 10.18 3.12 5.82
N LEU A 147 11.35 3.66 5.45
CA LEU A 147 11.60 4.43 4.21
C LEU A 147 10.66 5.65 4.00
N GLY A 148 9.94 6.08 5.04
CA GLY A 148 8.85 7.05 4.92
C GLY A 148 7.64 6.53 4.12
N ILE A 149 7.58 5.23 3.81
CA ILE A 149 6.54 4.61 2.97
C ILE A 149 5.44 3.94 3.81
N ILE A 150 5.82 3.19 4.85
CA ILE A 150 4.88 2.57 5.79
C ILE A 150 5.20 3.04 7.21
N CYS A 151 4.20 3.07 8.10
CA CYS A 151 4.44 3.31 9.52
C CYS A 151 3.39 2.65 10.42
N PRO A 152 3.71 2.37 11.69
CA PRO A 152 2.85 1.58 12.59
C PRO A 152 1.45 2.16 12.79
N LEU A 153 1.31 3.49 12.79
CA LEU A 153 0.00 4.14 12.94
C LEU A 153 -0.93 3.82 11.77
N PHE A 154 -0.42 3.86 10.54
CA PHE A 154 -1.21 3.55 9.35
C PHE A 154 -1.37 2.05 9.14
N ASN A 155 -0.40 1.24 9.59
CA ASN A 155 -0.57 -0.21 9.66
C ASN A 155 -1.76 -0.61 10.56
N LEU A 156 -2.03 0.15 11.64
CA LEU A 156 -3.22 -0.05 12.47
C LEU A 156 -4.52 0.33 11.73
N ILE A 157 -4.46 1.36 10.88
CA ILE A 157 -5.60 1.70 10.01
C ILE A 157 -5.85 0.56 9.02
N TRP A 158 -4.82 -0.03 8.42
CA TRP A 158 -4.99 -1.20 7.54
C TRP A 158 -5.56 -2.40 8.28
N PHE A 159 -5.18 -2.61 9.54
CA PHE A 159 -5.81 -3.63 10.38
C PHE A 159 -7.31 -3.34 10.58
N ALA A 160 -7.68 -2.10 10.91
CA ALA A 160 -9.08 -1.71 11.04
C ALA A 160 -9.85 -1.88 9.71
N VAL A 161 -9.25 -1.54 8.58
CA VAL A 161 -9.82 -1.76 7.25
C VAL A 161 -10.00 -3.26 6.98
N ALA A 162 -9.04 -4.12 7.35
CA ALA A 162 -9.16 -5.57 7.20
C ALA A 162 -10.30 -6.15 8.06
N VAL A 163 -10.48 -5.65 9.29
CA VAL A 163 -11.61 -6.02 10.17
C VAL A 163 -12.94 -5.61 9.54
N VAL A 164 -13.07 -4.35 9.11
CA VAL A 164 -14.29 -3.83 8.46
C VAL A 164 -14.57 -4.59 7.16
N TYR A 165 -13.52 -4.89 6.39
CA TYR A 165 -13.63 -5.67 5.18
C TYR A 165 -14.18 -7.06 5.50
N TYR A 166 -13.55 -7.79 6.41
CA TYR A 166 -13.91 -9.18 6.71
C TYR A 166 -15.33 -9.31 7.26
N TYR A 167 -15.68 -8.51 8.27
CA TYR A 167 -16.98 -8.61 8.96
C TYR A 167 -18.12 -7.90 8.22
N GLY A 168 -17.80 -6.83 7.48
CA GLY A 168 -18.81 -5.96 6.88
C GLY A 168 -18.87 -6.05 5.37
N ILE A 169 -17.74 -5.90 4.68
CA ILE A 169 -17.72 -5.69 3.22
C ILE A 169 -17.71 -7.02 2.46
N ASN A 170 -17.00 -8.03 2.94
CA ASN A 170 -16.73 -9.30 2.25
C ASN A 170 -17.98 -10.01 1.71
N PRO A 171 -19.11 -10.10 2.45
CA PRO A 171 -20.33 -10.69 1.90
C PRO A 171 -20.84 -9.96 0.66
N PHE A 172 -20.80 -8.63 0.68
CA PHE A 172 -21.22 -7.81 -0.47
C PHE A 172 -20.26 -7.97 -1.66
N VAL A 173 -18.96 -8.16 -1.41
CA VAL A 173 -17.98 -8.44 -2.48
C VAL A 173 -18.27 -9.78 -3.14
N TYR A 174 -18.61 -10.80 -2.34
CA TYR A 174 -18.97 -12.12 -2.86
C TYR A 174 -20.26 -12.09 -3.68
N GLU A 175 -21.30 -11.42 -3.18
CA GLU A 175 -22.54 -11.21 -3.95
C GLU A 175 -22.30 -10.40 -5.23
N ALA A 176 -21.46 -9.37 -5.17
CA ALA A 176 -21.06 -8.61 -6.34
C ALA A 176 -20.32 -9.50 -7.36
N PHE A 177 -19.43 -10.38 -6.90
CA PHE A 177 -18.70 -11.32 -7.75
C PHE A 177 -19.66 -12.28 -8.49
N LEU A 178 -20.62 -12.88 -7.77
CA LEU A 178 -21.64 -13.73 -8.38
C LEU A 178 -22.54 -12.96 -9.34
N SER A 179 -22.98 -11.76 -8.95
CA SER A 179 -23.81 -10.87 -9.77
C SER A 179 -23.09 -10.49 -11.07
N ILE A 180 -21.81 -10.13 -11.00
CA ILE A 180 -20.98 -9.82 -12.16
C ILE A 180 -20.89 -11.05 -13.07
N SER A 181 -20.63 -12.24 -12.52
CA SER A 181 -20.54 -13.43 -13.37
C SER A 181 -21.85 -13.78 -14.05
N ASN A 182 -22.95 -13.76 -13.30
CA ASN A 182 -24.29 -14.00 -13.84
C ASN A 182 -24.64 -12.96 -14.92
N TYR A 183 -24.24 -11.70 -14.73
CA TYR A 183 -24.47 -10.66 -15.72
C TYR A 183 -23.57 -10.80 -16.97
N LEU A 184 -22.32 -11.25 -16.84
CA LEU A 184 -21.42 -11.38 -17.98
C LEU A 184 -21.66 -12.64 -18.80
N PHE A 185 -22.04 -13.75 -18.16
CA PHE A 185 -22.08 -15.07 -18.80
C PHE A 185 -23.45 -15.78 -18.71
N GLY A 186 -24.44 -15.16 -18.06
CA GLY A 186 -25.62 -15.88 -17.58
C GLY A 186 -25.23 -16.81 -16.41
N GLY A 187 -26.23 -17.40 -15.73
CA GLY A 187 -25.99 -18.32 -14.62
C GLY A 187 -25.05 -19.50 -14.97
N ALA A 188 -24.73 -20.35 -14.00
CA ALA A 188 -23.75 -21.44 -14.15
C ALA A 188 -23.99 -22.39 -15.37
N GLU A 189 -25.22 -22.44 -15.90
CA GLU A 189 -25.62 -23.28 -17.04
C GLU A 189 -25.78 -22.52 -18.37
N ALA A 190 -25.68 -21.19 -18.37
CA ALA A 190 -25.88 -20.37 -19.56
C ALA A 190 -24.58 -20.25 -20.38
N ASN A 191 -24.67 -20.56 -21.67
CA ASN A 191 -23.55 -20.47 -22.62
C ASN A 191 -23.49 -19.13 -23.37
N ASN A 192 -24.41 -18.20 -23.10
CA ASN A 192 -24.51 -16.96 -23.84
C ASN A 192 -23.83 -15.82 -23.06
N ALA A 193 -22.59 -15.54 -23.40
CA ALA A 193 -21.91 -14.35 -22.92
C ALA A 193 -22.67 -13.09 -23.38
N HIS A 194 -22.85 -12.13 -22.47
CA HIS A 194 -23.34 -10.80 -22.81
C HIS A 194 -22.25 -10.05 -23.59
N PHE A 195 -22.16 -10.32 -24.90
CA PHE A 195 -21.09 -9.83 -25.77
C PHE A 195 -20.90 -8.31 -25.68
N GLY A 196 -22.00 -7.55 -25.63
CA GLY A 196 -21.94 -6.10 -25.45
C GLY A 196 -21.26 -5.66 -24.15
N ALA A 197 -21.54 -6.35 -23.04
CA ALA A 197 -20.91 -6.05 -21.74
C ALA A 197 -19.41 -6.38 -21.75
N VAL A 198 -19.03 -7.53 -22.33
CA VAL A 198 -17.61 -7.93 -22.47
C VAL A 198 -16.86 -6.95 -23.39
N PHE A 199 -17.49 -6.50 -24.49
CA PHE A 199 -16.92 -5.51 -25.39
C PHE A 199 -16.70 -4.17 -24.70
N ILE A 200 -17.70 -3.66 -23.96
CA ILE A 200 -17.59 -2.41 -23.19
C ILE A 200 -16.49 -2.54 -22.12
N LEU A 201 -16.42 -3.67 -21.42
CA LEU A 201 -15.36 -3.94 -20.46
C LEU A 201 -13.98 -3.85 -21.12
N GLY A 202 -13.82 -4.42 -22.32
CA GLY A 202 -12.61 -4.31 -23.12
C GLY A 202 -12.26 -2.86 -23.48
N LEU A 203 -13.24 -2.04 -23.88
CA LEU A 203 -13.03 -0.62 -24.14
C LEU A 203 -12.59 0.14 -22.89
N ILE A 204 -13.21 -0.12 -21.73
CA ILE A 204 -12.82 0.51 -20.46
C ILE A 204 -11.38 0.14 -20.10
N TYR A 205 -11.01 -1.14 -20.24
CA TYR A 205 -9.63 -1.58 -20.02
C TYR A 205 -8.64 -0.96 -21.00
N GLY A 206 -9.07 -0.70 -22.24
CA GLY A 206 -8.31 0.07 -23.22
C GLY A 206 -8.01 1.48 -22.71
N ILE A 207 -9.03 2.22 -22.25
CA ILE A 207 -8.89 3.56 -21.70
C ILE A 207 -8.02 3.55 -20.43
N PHE A 208 -8.28 2.62 -19.52
CA PHE A 208 -7.51 2.44 -18.28
C PHE A 208 -6.03 2.21 -18.58
N THR A 209 -5.71 1.33 -19.54
CA THR A 209 -4.33 1.01 -19.91
C THR A 209 -3.66 2.20 -20.60
N MET A 210 -4.36 2.92 -21.48
CA MET A 210 -3.83 4.14 -22.09
C MET A 210 -3.50 5.19 -21.03
N ASP A 211 -4.41 5.44 -20.09
CA ASP A 211 -4.18 6.37 -18.99
C ASP A 211 -3.01 5.94 -18.09
N LEU A 212 -2.89 4.63 -17.83
CA LEU A 212 -1.78 4.06 -17.07
C LEU A 212 -0.43 4.34 -17.77
N CYS A 213 -0.34 4.03 -19.07
CA CYS A 213 0.86 4.26 -19.87
C CYS A 213 1.23 5.76 -19.93
N VAL A 214 0.25 6.64 -20.17
CA VAL A 214 0.47 8.09 -20.22
C VAL A 214 0.94 8.61 -18.86
N SER A 215 0.32 8.16 -17.78
CA SER A 215 0.65 8.58 -16.41
C SER A 215 2.05 8.10 -16.02
N ILE A 216 2.42 6.85 -16.30
CA ILE A 216 3.79 6.35 -16.12
C ILE A 216 4.80 7.22 -16.89
N GLY A 217 4.51 7.54 -18.16
CA GLY A 217 5.37 8.39 -18.99
C GLY A 217 5.53 9.81 -18.43
N LEU A 218 4.47 10.39 -17.88
CA LEU A 218 4.51 11.71 -17.25
C LEU A 218 5.38 11.69 -15.98
N PHE A 219 5.18 10.72 -15.10
CA PHE A 219 5.98 10.59 -13.88
C PHE A 219 7.46 10.31 -14.18
N ALA A 220 7.77 9.54 -15.22
CA ALA A 220 9.14 9.34 -15.69
C ALA A 220 9.79 10.65 -16.18
N LYS A 221 9.04 11.51 -16.89
CA LYS A 221 9.51 12.85 -17.30
C LYS A 221 9.72 13.76 -16.09
N VAL A 222 8.79 13.79 -15.15
CA VAL A 222 8.91 14.57 -13.89
C VAL A 222 10.15 14.14 -13.12
N GLY A 223 10.39 12.82 -13.00
CA GLY A 223 11.59 12.29 -12.35
C GLY A 223 12.90 12.69 -13.05
N LYS A 224 12.91 12.77 -14.39
CA LYS A 224 14.07 13.30 -15.15
C LYS A 224 14.26 14.80 -14.92
N LEU A 225 13.17 15.58 -14.96
CA LEU A 225 13.21 17.03 -14.73
C LEU A 225 13.69 17.38 -13.32
N ALA A 226 13.30 16.60 -12.31
CA ALA A 226 13.77 16.75 -10.94
C ALA A 226 15.28 16.54 -10.79
N LYS A 227 15.90 15.70 -11.64
CA LYS A 227 17.36 15.54 -11.70
C LYS A 227 18.05 16.74 -12.38
N VAL A 228 17.44 17.27 -13.44
CA VAL A 228 18.03 18.35 -14.26
C VAL A 228 17.90 19.71 -13.59
N SER A 229 16.83 19.97 -12.85
CA SER A 229 16.57 21.30 -12.29
C SER A 229 17.45 21.66 -11.10
N GLY A 230 18.24 20.72 -10.55
CA GLY A 230 19.04 20.94 -9.34
C GLY A 230 18.22 21.36 -8.11
N VAL A 231 16.88 21.37 -8.20
CA VAL A 231 15.97 21.78 -7.11
C VAL A 231 16.04 20.78 -5.97
N VAL A 232 16.22 19.49 -6.27
CA VAL A 232 16.45 18.46 -5.26
C VAL A 232 17.77 18.70 -4.54
N GLU A 233 18.85 19.01 -5.27
CA GLU A 233 20.15 19.32 -4.69
C GLU A 233 20.11 20.61 -3.83
N ARG A 234 19.37 21.63 -4.28
CA ARG A 234 19.19 22.89 -3.54
C ARG A 234 18.35 22.68 -2.28
N TYR A 235 17.33 21.82 -2.33
CA TYR A 235 16.51 21.46 -1.18
C TYR A 235 17.28 20.59 -0.18
N GLU A 236 18.09 19.64 -0.67
CA GLU A 236 18.98 18.83 0.17
C GLU A 236 20.02 19.69 0.87
N LYS A 237 20.67 20.63 0.16
CA LYS A 237 21.58 21.63 0.76
C LYS A 237 20.88 22.45 1.85
N LEU A 238 19.69 22.97 1.57
CA LEU A 238 18.91 23.73 2.55
C LEU A 238 18.53 22.89 3.78
N ARG A 239 18.16 21.62 3.56
CA ARG A 239 17.82 20.69 4.64
C ARG A 239 19.04 20.34 5.49
N GLU A 240 20.21 20.16 4.88
CA GLU A 240 21.47 19.95 5.60
C GLU A 240 21.87 21.17 6.42
N GLU A 241 21.73 22.37 5.87
CA GLU A 241 21.98 23.63 6.59
C GLU A 241 21.06 23.76 7.82
N VAL A 242 19.75 23.51 7.66
CA VAL A 242 18.79 23.54 8.77
C VAL A 242 19.10 22.46 9.82
N LYS A 243 19.51 21.26 9.39
CA LYS A 243 19.90 20.18 10.31
C LYS A 243 21.14 20.54 11.12
N LYS A 244 22.18 21.08 10.47
CA LYS A 244 23.40 21.58 11.15
C LYS A 244 23.07 22.70 12.14
N ALA A 245 22.26 23.68 11.73
CA ALA A 245 21.82 24.75 12.62
C ALA A 245 21.05 24.24 13.84
N SER A 246 20.19 23.22 13.66
CA SER A 246 19.49 22.57 14.76
C SER A 246 20.43 21.81 15.71
N GLU A 247 21.41 21.09 15.17
CA GLU A 247 22.43 20.38 15.95
C GLU A 247 23.32 21.34 16.74
N ASP A 248 23.74 22.45 16.12
CA ASP A 248 24.55 23.48 16.79
C ASP A 248 23.75 24.20 17.88
N ALA A 249 22.46 24.47 17.65
CA ALA A 249 21.57 25.01 18.68
C ALA A 249 21.41 24.04 19.85
N LYS A 250 21.28 22.73 19.58
CA LYS A 250 21.22 21.68 20.61
C LYS A 250 22.52 21.57 21.39
N LYS A 251 23.69 21.62 20.74
CA LYS A 251 25.01 21.62 21.39
C LYS A 251 25.16 22.84 22.30
N LYS A 252 24.90 24.05 21.77
CA LYS A 252 24.93 25.29 22.56
C LYS A 252 23.96 25.28 23.74
N PHE A 253 22.79 24.68 23.58
CA PHE A 253 21.82 24.50 24.67
C PHE A 253 22.30 23.46 25.70
N PHE A 254 22.88 22.35 25.23
CA PHE A 254 23.43 21.30 26.06
C PHE A 254 24.61 21.79 26.90
N ASP A 255 25.49 22.61 26.32
CA ASP A 255 26.64 23.19 27.02
C ASP A 255 26.22 24.11 28.16
N LYS A 256 25.09 24.81 28.02
CA LYS A 256 24.49 25.69 29.04
C LYS A 256 23.76 24.95 30.17
N LEU A 257 23.59 23.63 30.09
CA LEU A 257 22.90 22.87 31.15
C LEU A 257 23.80 22.63 32.37
N PRO A 258 23.21 22.58 33.59
CA PRO A 258 23.92 22.16 34.80
C PRO A 258 24.44 20.72 34.71
N GLU A 259 25.60 20.44 35.29
CA GLU A 259 26.29 19.13 35.33
C GLU A 259 25.38 17.95 35.74
N ALA A 260 24.48 18.16 36.71
CA ALA A 260 23.54 17.14 37.19
C ALA A 260 22.53 16.70 36.13
N ILE A 261 22.10 17.63 35.25
CA ILE A 261 21.16 17.33 34.16
C ILE A 261 21.90 16.67 33.00
N LYS A 262 23.14 17.10 32.70
CA LYS A 262 24.00 16.49 31.67
C LYS A 262 24.19 14.98 31.90
N LYS A 263 24.51 14.55 33.13
CA LYS A 263 24.66 13.12 33.48
C LYS A 263 23.38 12.29 33.24
N ASN A 264 22.21 12.84 33.55
CA ASN A 264 20.93 12.17 33.34
C ASN A 264 20.50 12.12 31.86
N VAL A 265 20.91 13.10 31.06
CA VAL A 265 20.65 13.09 29.62
C VAL A 265 21.56 12.06 28.92
N ILE A 266 22.85 12.01 29.26
CA ILE A 266 23.83 11.06 28.68
C ILE A 266 23.42 9.60 28.95
N SER A 267 22.92 9.29 30.15
CA SER A 267 22.45 7.92 30.47
C SER A 267 21.21 7.52 29.64
N LYS A 268 20.31 8.47 29.38
CA LYS A 268 19.12 8.26 28.56
C LYS A 268 19.46 8.15 27.07
N GLU A 269 20.45 8.90 26.62
CA GLU A 269 20.96 8.92 25.23
C GLU A 269 21.72 7.64 24.88
N ASN A 270 22.55 7.12 25.79
CA ASN A 270 23.21 5.82 25.62
C ASN A 270 22.22 4.65 25.48
N ARG A 271 21.12 4.69 26.24
CA ARG A 271 20.06 3.68 26.12
C ARG A 271 19.35 3.77 24.77
N ASN A 272 19.06 4.99 24.29
CA ASN A 272 18.44 5.20 22.98
C ASN A 272 19.39 4.85 21.82
N SER A 273 20.70 5.10 21.95
CA SER A 273 21.69 4.76 20.92
C SER A 273 21.85 3.25 20.72
N PHE A 274 21.68 2.47 21.79
CA PHE A 274 21.62 1.00 21.71
C PHE A 274 20.41 0.52 20.90
N PHE A 275 19.22 1.09 21.15
CA PHE A 275 18.02 0.78 20.36
C PHE A 275 18.13 1.26 18.91
N GLU A 276 18.74 2.42 18.66
CA GLU A 276 19.03 2.91 17.30
C GLU A 276 20.00 2.00 16.56
N LYS A 277 21.09 1.54 17.20
CA LYS A 277 22.03 0.59 16.59
C LYS A 277 21.37 -0.74 16.27
N ALA A 278 20.49 -1.25 17.14
CA ALA A 278 19.70 -2.45 16.87
C ALA A 278 18.73 -2.23 15.69
N TYR A 279 18.09 -1.06 15.62
CA TYR A 279 17.21 -0.67 14.52
C TYR A 279 17.98 -0.50 13.21
N GLU A 280 19.15 0.14 13.20
CA GLU A 280 20.01 0.32 12.04
C GLU A 280 20.64 -1.01 11.57
N ALA A 281 21.04 -1.89 12.48
CA ALA A 281 21.52 -3.22 12.14
C ALA A 281 20.42 -4.04 11.46
N THR A 282 19.19 -3.95 11.97
CA THR A 282 18.01 -4.59 11.35
C THR A 282 17.70 -3.94 10.00
N ARG A 283 17.79 -2.60 9.89
CA ARG A 283 17.62 -1.84 8.64
C ARG A 283 18.63 -2.25 7.56
N ASN A 284 19.90 -2.39 7.94
CA ASN A 284 21.00 -2.73 7.03
C ASN A 284 20.97 -4.21 6.62
N ALA A 285 20.46 -5.09 7.49
CA ALA A 285 20.26 -6.51 7.17
C ALA A 285 19.05 -6.74 6.25
N LEU A 286 17.98 -5.94 6.37
CA LEU A 286 16.74 -6.06 5.59
C LEU A 286 16.73 -5.24 4.29
N LEU A 287 17.54 -4.20 4.16
CA LEU A 287 17.52 -3.27 3.02
C LEU A 287 18.93 -2.97 2.50
N ILE A 288 19.15 -3.31 1.24
CA ILE A 288 20.25 -2.78 0.42
C ILE A 288 20.04 -1.27 0.26
N HIS A 289 21.00 -0.50 0.77
CA HIS A 289 21.09 0.95 0.60
C HIS A 289 20.97 1.38 -0.88
N PRO A 290 20.28 2.49 -1.22
CA PRO A 290 20.62 3.27 -2.40
C PRO A 290 21.83 4.20 -2.18
N GLU A 291 22.47 4.14 -1.03
CA GLU A 291 23.66 4.91 -0.68
C GLU A 291 24.78 3.99 -0.19
N LYS A 292 25.58 3.50 -1.15
CA LYS A 292 27.05 3.39 -1.08
C LYS A 292 27.53 2.46 -2.19
N LYS A 293 28.03 3.06 -3.27
CA LYS A 293 29.28 2.64 -3.91
C LYS A 293 29.77 3.72 -4.86
N GLY A 294 30.95 4.25 -4.56
CA GLY A 294 31.73 5.15 -5.41
C GLY A 294 31.72 6.58 -4.91
N ASN A 295 32.57 6.90 -3.92
CA ASN A 295 33.29 8.18 -3.78
C ASN A 295 34.05 8.29 -2.44
N GLU A 296 34.56 7.18 -1.88
CA GLU A 296 35.44 7.25 -0.70
C GLU A 296 36.89 7.67 -1.04
N GLY A 297 37.16 8.20 -2.25
CA GLY A 297 38.50 8.65 -2.68
C GLY A 297 38.63 10.12 -3.11
N ASN A 298 37.52 10.83 -3.30
CA ASN A 298 37.52 12.14 -4.00
C ASN A 298 37.62 13.36 -3.08
N TYR A 299 37.58 13.16 -1.77
CA TYR A 299 37.58 14.25 -0.78
C TYR A 299 38.72 14.07 0.22
N ASP A 300 39.33 15.18 0.64
CA ASP A 300 40.32 15.19 1.71
C ASP A 300 39.68 15.10 3.11
N GLU A 301 40.51 14.99 4.15
CA GLU A 301 40.10 14.92 5.57
C GLU A 301 39.32 16.16 6.06
N ASN A 302 39.28 17.23 5.27
CA ASN A 302 38.50 18.44 5.52
C ASN A 302 37.27 18.55 4.60
N GLY A 303 36.93 17.50 3.85
CA GLY A 303 35.72 17.41 3.03
C GLY A 303 35.77 18.24 1.73
N ARG A 304 36.95 18.62 1.23
CA ARG A 304 37.11 19.35 -0.03
C ARG A 304 37.43 18.40 -1.18
N PRO A 305 36.90 18.61 -2.40
CA PRO A 305 37.24 17.78 -3.55
C PRO A 305 38.73 17.96 -3.89
N LYS A 306 39.47 16.86 -4.05
CA LYS A 306 40.87 16.89 -4.49
C LYS A 306 40.94 17.51 -5.89
N LYS A 307 41.73 18.56 -6.08
CA LYS A 307 42.01 19.09 -7.41
C LYS A 307 42.97 18.13 -8.11
N GLU A 308 42.56 17.63 -9.28
CA GLU A 308 43.44 16.91 -10.19
C GLU A 308 44.49 17.89 -10.72
N GLU A 309 45.77 17.52 -10.66
CA GLU A 309 46.87 18.19 -11.38
C GLU A 309 46.89 17.78 -12.85
#